data_AF-A0A7W9MY03-F1
#
_entry.id   AF-A0A7W9MY03-F1
#
_cell.length_a   1.000
_cell.length_b   1.000
_cell.length_c   1.000
_cell.angle_alpha   90.00
_cell.angle_beta   90.00
_cell.angle_gamma   90.00
#
_symmetry.space_group_name_H-M   'P 1'
#
loop_
_entity.id
_entity.type
_entity.pdbx_description
1 polymer ?
#
loop_
_entity_poly.entity_id
_entity_poly.type
_entity_poly.pdbx_seq_one_letter_code
_entity_poly.pdbx_strand_id
1 'polypeptide(L)'
;MPITAALTASVALLLTAAAVPADARGGGSVPADPAPAGAQRPYEAEVAGPRNLDRLDVSVTRQPGTRHGVTVDFDRRSRTAEGITPAGARRFVFLFDPSVSFNLSAFPTCAASVLRAGGPQACPAGAQVGGGASTNLQGVETPVYLLNTRFDNGEFGLLVSIPSTGVVLEQTLEKVSGPYRGDYRYAFDEIILPTATPPQNRAGTSRFQLSFGATREVTGPGGRTRSVSLVESRASSYRPLEFGLWSQFVTGQTILPTDTARIS
;
A
#
# COMPACT_ATOMS: atom_id res chain seq x y z
N MET A 1 12.31 -30.13 -78.87
CA MET A 1 12.42 -31.42 -78.16
C MET A 1 12.86 -31.13 -76.73
N PRO A 2 12.05 -31.53 -75.73
CA PRO A 2 12.13 -31.02 -74.36
C PRO A 2 13.02 -31.90 -73.46
N ILE A 3 13.71 -31.30 -72.50
CA ILE A 3 14.30 -32.02 -71.35
C ILE A 3 13.71 -31.39 -70.08
N THR A 4 12.70 -32.10 -69.58
CA THR A 4 12.41 -32.44 -68.18
C THR A 4 12.70 -31.41 -67.08
N ALA A 5 11.61 -30.92 -66.50
CA ALA A 5 11.54 -30.25 -65.21
C ALA A 5 11.90 -31.20 -64.04
N ALA A 6 12.50 -30.65 -62.99
CA ALA A 6 12.49 -31.24 -61.66
C ALA A 6 12.28 -30.12 -60.62
N LEU A 7 11.05 -30.06 -60.09
CA LEU A 7 10.71 -29.34 -58.87
C LEU A 7 11.35 -30.05 -57.68
N THR A 8 12.21 -29.37 -56.93
CA THR A 8 12.57 -29.77 -55.56
C THR A 8 11.74 -28.96 -54.57
N ALA A 9 10.73 -29.64 -54.01
CA ALA A 9 9.95 -29.13 -52.88
C ALA A 9 10.75 -29.30 -51.59
N SER A 10 11.18 -28.20 -50.98
CA SER A 10 11.72 -28.21 -49.62
C SER A 10 10.56 -28.20 -48.62
N VAL A 11 10.36 -29.33 -47.95
CA VAL A 11 9.42 -29.48 -46.83
C VAL A 11 9.97 -28.70 -45.63
N ALA A 12 9.27 -27.64 -45.22
CA ALA A 12 9.51 -26.96 -43.97
C ALA A 12 9.00 -27.81 -42.80
N LEU A 13 9.90 -28.34 -41.96
CA LEU A 13 9.53 -28.90 -40.67
C LEU A 13 9.13 -27.76 -39.72
N LEU A 14 7.82 -27.56 -39.56
CA LEU A 14 7.25 -26.84 -38.43
C LEU A 14 7.46 -27.68 -37.16
N LEU A 15 8.50 -27.36 -36.39
CA LEU A 15 8.60 -27.73 -34.99
C LEU A 15 7.60 -26.89 -34.20
N THR A 16 6.37 -27.41 -34.06
CA THR A 16 5.45 -26.95 -33.03
C THR A 16 6.04 -27.29 -31.66
N ALA A 17 6.72 -26.33 -31.06
CA ALA A 17 6.98 -26.36 -29.63
C ALA A 17 5.63 -26.32 -28.92
N ALA A 18 5.14 -27.49 -28.49
CA ALA A 18 4.06 -27.56 -27.53
C ALA A 18 4.58 -26.90 -26.24
N ALA A 19 4.20 -25.63 -26.05
CA ALA A 19 4.35 -24.96 -24.77
C ALA A 19 3.52 -25.78 -23.77
N VAL A 20 4.20 -26.62 -23.01
CA VAL A 20 3.62 -27.28 -21.85
C VAL A 20 3.15 -26.14 -20.95
N PRO A 21 1.83 -26.02 -20.64
CA PRO A 21 1.38 -25.05 -19.68
C PRO A 21 2.13 -25.35 -18.39
N ALA A 22 2.95 -24.39 -17.95
CA ALA A 22 3.58 -24.45 -16.65
C ALA A 22 2.46 -24.70 -15.63
N ASP A 23 2.54 -25.85 -14.99
CA ASP A 23 1.65 -26.29 -13.93
C ASP A 23 1.38 -25.13 -12.97
N ALA A 24 0.17 -24.57 -13.06
CA ALA A 24 -0.44 -23.74 -12.04
C ALA A 24 -0.77 -24.63 -10.83
N ARG A 25 0.25 -25.20 -10.19
CA ARG A 25 0.13 -25.89 -8.91
C ARG A 25 0.52 -24.93 -7.80
N GLY A 26 -0.47 -24.13 -7.42
CA GLY A 26 -0.46 -23.23 -6.28
C GLY A 26 -1.87 -22.73 -6.04
N GLY A 27 -2.79 -23.66 -5.73
CA GLY A 27 -4.20 -23.38 -5.45
C GLY A 27 -4.41 -22.63 -4.13
N GLY A 28 -3.88 -21.42 -4.04
CA GLY A 28 -4.38 -20.41 -3.11
C GLY A 28 -5.46 -19.61 -3.83
N SER A 29 -6.63 -19.46 -3.23
CA SER A 29 -7.61 -18.48 -3.72
C SER A 29 -6.95 -17.10 -3.75
N VAL A 30 -7.18 -16.34 -4.83
CA VAL A 30 -6.77 -14.94 -4.90
C VAL A 30 -7.44 -14.22 -3.71
N PRO A 31 -6.68 -13.53 -2.83
CA PRO A 31 -7.27 -12.81 -1.72
C PRO A 31 -8.34 -11.83 -2.20
N ALA A 32 -9.52 -11.85 -1.57
CA ALA A 32 -10.62 -10.96 -1.91
C ALA A 32 -10.22 -9.49 -1.73
N ASP A 33 -10.95 -8.56 -2.37
CA ASP A 33 -10.72 -7.13 -2.16
C ASP A 33 -11.19 -6.70 -0.74
N PRO A 34 -10.30 -6.16 0.12
CA PRO A 34 -10.68 -5.73 1.46
C PRO A 34 -11.45 -4.40 1.50
N ALA A 35 -11.31 -3.54 0.49
CA ALA A 35 -11.86 -2.19 0.47
C ALA A 35 -12.57 -1.88 -0.88
N PRO A 36 -13.64 -2.62 -1.24
CA PRO A 36 -14.25 -2.50 -2.55
C PRO A 36 -15.16 -1.26 -2.71
N ALA A 37 -15.44 -0.51 -1.63
CA ALA A 37 -16.43 0.56 -1.64
C ALA A 37 -15.84 1.94 -2.00
N GLY A 38 -14.53 2.10 -1.88
CA GLY A 38 -13.82 3.34 -2.16
C GLY A 38 -13.63 3.64 -3.63
N ALA A 39 -12.70 4.56 -3.87
CA ALA A 39 -12.33 4.98 -5.21
C ALA A 39 -11.98 3.75 -6.06
N GLN A 40 -12.52 3.69 -7.27
CA GLN A 40 -12.20 2.60 -8.17
C GLN A 40 -10.98 2.97 -8.99
N ARG A 41 -10.01 2.06 -9.05
CA ARG A 41 -8.81 2.25 -9.86
C ARG A 41 -9.19 2.30 -11.34
N PRO A 42 -8.62 3.23 -12.13
CA PRO A 42 -8.72 3.16 -13.59
C PRO A 42 -8.19 1.81 -14.11
N TYR A 43 -8.87 1.25 -15.11
CA TYR A 43 -8.42 -0.01 -15.71
C TYR A 43 -7.01 0.14 -16.29
N GLU A 44 -6.20 -0.88 -16.08
CA GLU A 44 -4.88 -1.02 -16.69
C GLU A 44 -4.58 -2.50 -16.90
N ALA A 45 -4.22 -2.86 -18.13
CA ALA A 45 -3.92 -4.23 -18.51
C ALA A 45 -2.73 -4.78 -17.72
N GLU A 46 -2.84 -6.04 -17.30
CA GLU A 46 -1.74 -6.78 -16.68
C GLU A 46 -0.58 -6.94 -17.66
N VAL A 47 0.65 -6.86 -17.13
CA VAL A 47 1.87 -7.03 -17.91
C VAL A 47 2.68 -8.20 -17.36
N ALA A 48 3.43 -8.89 -18.22
CA ALA A 48 4.37 -9.88 -17.75
C ALA A 48 5.42 -9.23 -16.84
N GLY A 49 5.88 -9.96 -15.82
CA GLY A 49 6.86 -9.47 -14.86
C GLY A 49 7.17 -10.51 -13.78
N PRO A 50 8.11 -10.20 -12.87
CA PRO A 50 8.47 -11.13 -11.81
C PRO A 50 7.34 -11.33 -10.81
N ARG A 51 7.43 -12.45 -10.10
CA ARG A 51 6.57 -12.71 -8.95
C ARG A 51 7.15 -12.05 -7.71
N ASN A 52 6.36 -11.20 -7.07
CA ASN A 52 6.72 -10.58 -5.81
C ASN A 52 6.56 -11.59 -4.66
N LEU A 53 7.50 -11.54 -3.73
CA LEU A 53 7.54 -12.29 -2.48
C LEU A 53 7.62 -11.27 -1.35
N ASP A 54 6.48 -10.98 -0.74
CA ASP A 54 6.36 -9.94 0.28
C ASP A 54 6.37 -10.55 1.68
N ARG A 55 7.05 -9.86 2.60
CA ARG A 55 6.94 -10.04 4.04
C ARG A 55 6.49 -8.73 4.66
N LEU A 56 5.67 -8.85 5.69
CA LEU A 56 5.26 -7.73 6.53
C LEU A 56 5.80 -7.95 7.94
N ASP A 57 6.39 -6.92 8.51
CA ASP A 57 6.61 -6.79 9.96
C ASP A 57 5.82 -5.55 10.42
N VAL A 58 5.12 -5.63 11.55
CA VAL A 58 4.38 -4.51 12.16
C VAL A 58 4.82 -4.29 13.60
N SER A 59 5.06 -3.04 13.97
CA SER A 59 5.24 -2.65 15.38
C SER A 59 4.13 -1.71 15.84
N VAL A 60 3.79 -1.83 17.12
CA VAL A 60 2.82 -0.95 17.78
C VAL A 60 3.44 -0.43 19.07
N THR A 61 3.55 0.88 19.19
CA THR A 61 4.18 1.55 20.33
C THR A 61 3.21 2.54 20.96
N ARG A 62 3.15 2.61 22.29
CA ARG A 62 2.31 3.60 22.97
C ARG A 62 2.78 5.02 22.68
N GLN A 63 1.81 5.91 22.50
CA GLN A 63 2.08 7.34 22.43
C GLN A 63 2.06 7.97 23.83
N PRO A 64 3.17 8.57 24.29
CA PRO A 64 3.23 9.27 25.57
C PRO A 64 2.16 10.37 25.66
N GLY A 65 1.66 10.61 26.87
CA GLY A 65 0.67 11.68 27.14
C GLY A 65 -0.77 11.35 26.73
N THR A 66 -1.01 10.19 26.12
CA THR A 66 -2.36 9.74 25.74
C THR A 66 -2.72 8.43 26.45
N ARG A 67 -4.01 8.23 26.77
CA ARG A 67 -4.46 7.02 27.48
C ARG A 67 -4.46 5.78 26.60
N HIS A 68 -4.84 5.95 25.33
CA HIS A 68 -5.06 4.86 24.37
C HIS A 68 -4.26 5.05 23.08
N GLY A 69 -3.47 6.11 22.95
CA GLY A 69 -2.79 6.42 21.72
C GLY A 69 -1.66 5.44 21.43
N VAL A 70 -1.55 5.09 20.16
CA VAL A 70 -0.50 4.22 19.64
C VAL A 70 0.04 4.79 18.34
N THR A 71 1.27 4.43 18.00
CA THR A 71 1.80 4.50 16.64
C THR A 71 1.81 3.07 16.10
N VAL A 72 1.36 2.89 14.86
CA VAL A 72 1.42 1.60 14.15
C VAL A 72 2.37 1.76 12.97
N ASP A 73 3.46 1.01 12.95
CA ASP A 73 4.46 1.04 11.88
C ASP A 73 4.35 -0.22 11.04
N PHE A 74 4.07 -0.08 9.75
CA PHE A 74 4.15 -1.15 8.78
C PHE A 74 5.54 -1.13 8.13
N ASP A 75 6.22 -2.27 8.09
CA ASP A 75 7.49 -2.47 7.36
C ASP A 75 7.31 -3.62 6.37
N ARG A 76 6.98 -3.27 5.12
CA ARG A 76 6.90 -4.23 4.02
C ARG A 76 8.27 -4.40 3.41
N ARG A 77 8.72 -5.65 3.26
CA ARG A 77 9.88 -6.01 2.42
C ARG A 77 9.41 -6.84 1.25
N SER A 78 9.91 -6.52 0.06
CA SER A 78 9.58 -7.19 -1.19
C SER A 78 10.83 -7.66 -1.89
N ARG A 79 10.78 -8.89 -2.41
CA ARG A 79 11.84 -9.48 -3.22
C ARG A 79 11.25 -10.34 -4.33
N THR A 80 12.10 -10.82 -5.22
CA THR A 80 11.78 -11.82 -6.23
C THR A 80 12.65 -13.06 -6.00
N ALA A 81 12.29 -14.21 -6.57
CA ALA A 81 13.12 -15.40 -6.44
C ALA A 81 14.47 -15.24 -7.17
N GLU A 82 14.47 -14.44 -8.24
CA GLU A 82 15.58 -14.18 -9.14
C GLU A 82 16.47 -13.02 -8.67
N GLY A 83 16.12 -12.33 -7.58
CA GLY A 83 16.88 -11.19 -7.06
C GLY A 83 16.79 -9.92 -7.91
N ILE A 84 15.82 -9.85 -8.83
CA ILE A 84 15.53 -8.67 -9.66
C ILE A 84 14.47 -7.76 -9.01
N THR A 85 14.31 -6.56 -9.57
CA THR A 85 13.35 -5.55 -9.09
C THR A 85 11.94 -6.14 -9.03
N PRO A 86 11.26 -6.09 -7.87
CA PRO A 86 9.87 -6.49 -7.76
C PRO A 86 8.98 -5.73 -8.75
N ALA A 87 7.90 -6.35 -9.19
CA ALA A 87 6.87 -5.69 -9.97
C ALA A 87 6.31 -4.48 -9.20
N GLY A 88 6.10 -3.36 -9.91
CA GLY A 88 5.48 -2.17 -9.34
C GLY A 88 4.07 -2.47 -8.80
N ALA A 89 3.73 -1.83 -7.68
CA ALA A 89 2.39 -1.92 -7.13
C ALA A 89 1.39 -1.08 -7.92
N ARG A 90 0.13 -1.49 -7.84
CA ARG A 90 -1.05 -0.76 -8.34
C ARG A 90 -1.94 -0.28 -7.20
N ARG A 91 -1.92 -1.02 -6.09
CA ARG A 91 -2.78 -0.76 -4.95
C ARG A 91 -2.19 -1.40 -3.70
N PHE A 92 -2.29 -0.71 -2.58
CA PHE A 92 -2.03 -1.23 -1.25
C PHE A 92 -3.25 -1.00 -0.37
N VAL A 93 -3.62 -1.98 0.44
CA VAL A 93 -4.68 -1.83 1.45
C VAL A 93 -4.13 -2.24 2.80
N PHE A 94 -3.93 -1.25 3.67
CA PHE A 94 -3.44 -1.45 5.04
C PHE A 94 -4.62 -1.85 5.93
N LEU A 95 -4.56 -3.04 6.53
CA LEU A 95 -5.62 -3.62 7.35
C LEU A 95 -5.27 -3.51 8.83
N PHE A 96 -6.23 -3.04 9.64
CA PHE A 96 -6.04 -2.77 11.05
C PHE A 96 -6.94 -3.62 11.94
N ASP A 97 -6.36 -4.13 13.03
CA ASP A 97 -7.04 -4.88 14.08
C ASP A 97 -8.35 -4.20 14.54
N PRO A 98 -9.39 -4.94 14.94
CA PRO A 98 -10.70 -4.36 15.26
C PRO A 98 -10.70 -3.42 16.46
N SER A 99 -9.69 -3.52 17.33
CA SER A 99 -9.50 -2.64 18.48
C SER A 99 -8.88 -1.29 18.14
N VAL A 100 -8.37 -1.12 16.92
CA VAL A 100 -7.75 0.11 16.42
C VAL A 100 -8.81 1.06 15.86
N SER A 101 -8.68 2.35 16.16
CA SER A 101 -9.53 3.42 15.65
C SER A 101 -8.75 4.69 15.33
N PHE A 102 -9.32 5.53 14.46
CA PHE A 102 -8.67 6.74 13.96
C PHE A 102 -9.47 8.00 14.32
N ASN A 103 -8.78 9.03 14.81
CA ASN A 103 -9.30 10.34 15.18
C ASN A 103 -8.94 11.41 14.12
N LEU A 104 -9.15 11.12 12.83
CA LEU A 104 -8.70 11.99 11.73
C LEU A 104 -9.23 13.44 11.84
N SER A 105 -10.46 13.61 12.32
CA SER A 105 -11.09 14.92 12.50
C SER A 105 -10.45 15.78 13.59
N ALA A 106 -9.66 15.18 14.47
CA ALA A 106 -8.94 15.90 15.52
C ALA A 106 -7.65 16.54 14.99
N PHE A 107 -7.23 16.28 13.74
CA PHE A 107 -5.99 16.80 13.16
C PHE A 107 -6.27 17.81 12.04
N PRO A 108 -5.38 18.80 11.81
CA PRO A 108 -5.48 19.68 10.66
C PRO A 108 -5.36 18.86 9.37
N THR A 109 -5.84 19.40 8.26
CA THR A 109 -5.82 18.72 6.96
C THR A 109 -4.90 19.46 5.99
N CYS A 110 -4.29 18.73 5.07
CA CYS A 110 -3.60 19.28 3.92
C CYS A 110 -4.31 18.86 2.64
N ALA A 111 -4.60 19.81 1.75
CA ALA A 111 -5.15 19.51 0.45
C ALA A 111 -4.05 18.93 -0.47
N ALA A 112 -4.42 17.97 -1.32
CA ALA A 112 -3.47 17.36 -2.25
C ALA A 112 -2.86 18.39 -3.23
N SER A 113 -3.61 19.44 -3.60
CA SER A 113 -3.11 20.55 -4.42
C SER A 113 -2.00 21.35 -3.74
N VAL A 114 -2.15 21.65 -2.43
CA VAL A 114 -1.13 22.34 -1.63
C VAL A 114 0.13 21.49 -1.53
N LEU A 115 -0.04 20.20 -1.23
CA LEU A 115 1.05 19.24 -1.14
C LEU A 115 1.80 19.08 -2.48
N ARG A 116 1.09 19.00 -3.61
CA ARG A 116 1.71 18.91 -4.95
C ARG A 116 2.46 20.19 -5.32
N ALA A 117 1.97 21.36 -4.92
CA ALA A 117 2.57 22.65 -5.28
C ALA A 117 3.79 23.02 -4.42
N GLY A 118 3.74 22.74 -3.11
CA GLY A 118 4.75 23.20 -2.15
C GLY A 118 5.42 22.10 -1.32
N GLY A 119 5.10 20.83 -1.57
CA GLY A 119 5.60 19.70 -0.79
C GLY A 119 5.02 19.65 0.63
N PRO A 120 5.46 18.66 1.45
CA PRO A 120 4.94 18.45 2.81
C PRO A 120 5.06 19.67 3.72
N GLN A 121 6.08 20.51 3.52
CA GLN A 121 6.33 21.70 4.35
C GLN A 121 5.33 22.84 4.09
N ALA A 122 4.60 22.81 2.97
CA ALA A 122 3.53 23.78 2.70
C ALA A 122 2.22 23.45 3.43
N CYS A 123 2.12 22.26 4.01
CA CYS A 123 0.93 21.83 4.73
C CYS A 123 0.85 22.48 6.13
N PRO A 124 -0.36 22.69 6.68
CA PRO A 124 -0.52 23.24 8.03
C PRO A 124 0.24 22.43 9.08
N ALA A 125 0.81 23.12 10.07
CA ALA A 125 1.48 22.48 11.20
C ALA A 125 0.54 21.47 11.88
N GLY A 126 1.03 20.26 12.12
CA GLY A 126 0.24 19.15 12.70
C GLY A 126 -0.61 18.36 11.70
N ALA A 127 -0.62 18.71 10.40
CA ALA A 127 -1.26 17.91 9.37
C ALA A 127 -0.48 16.64 9.01
N GLN A 128 0.85 16.62 9.24
CA GLN A 128 1.63 15.39 9.14
C GLN A 128 1.31 14.50 10.33
N VAL A 129 0.80 13.30 10.07
CA VAL A 129 0.28 12.36 11.07
C VAL A 129 0.99 10.99 11.03
N GLY A 130 2.14 10.96 10.39
CA GLY A 130 3.01 9.79 10.26
C GLY A 130 4.08 10.01 9.21
N GLY A 131 4.72 8.91 8.78
CA GLY A 131 5.72 8.92 7.73
C GLY A 131 6.52 7.63 7.70
N GLY A 132 7.65 7.65 7.00
CA GLY A 132 8.51 6.48 6.91
C GLY A 132 9.50 6.62 5.78
N ALA A 133 9.75 5.52 5.09
CA ALA A 133 10.77 5.46 4.06
C ALA A 133 10.42 4.45 2.97
N SER A 134 10.86 4.73 1.76
CA SER A 134 10.84 3.79 0.64
C SER A 134 12.27 3.50 0.21
N THR A 135 12.60 2.22 0.03
CA THR A 135 13.92 1.77 -0.40
C THR A 135 13.81 1.08 -1.75
N ASN A 136 14.65 1.47 -2.72
CA ASN A 136 14.74 0.78 -4.01
C ASN A 136 15.69 -0.43 -3.93
N LEU A 137 15.85 -1.18 -5.03
CA LEU A 137 16.71 -2.37 -5.03
C LEU A 137 18.21 -2.04 -4.87
N GLN A 138 18.61 -0.81 -5.19
CA GLN A 138 19.97 -0.30 -4.99
C GLN A 138 20.24 0.14 -3.55
N GLY A 139 19.25 0.01 -2.65
CA GLY A 139 19.38 0.43 -1.25
C GLY A 139 19.22 1.94 -1.04
N VAL A 140 18.85 2.70 -2.06
CA VAL A 140 18.60 4.14 -1.91
C VAL A 140 17.28 4.33 -1.18
N GLU A 141 17.38 4.97 -0.02
CA GLU A 141 16.25 5.32 0.82
C GLU A 141 15.72 6.71 0.48
N THR A 142 14.40 6.86 0.47
CA THR A 142 13.69 8.12 0.26
C THR A 142 12.64 8.30 1.35
N PRO A 143 12.53 9.50 1.95
CA PRO A 143 11.52 9.78 2.96
C PRO A 143 10.09 9.73 2.40
N VAL A 144 9.20 9.17 3.21
CA VAL A 144 7.75 9.12 2.97
C VAL A 144 7.06 9.96 4.05
N TYR A 145 6.10 10.79 3.65
CA TYR A 145 5.31 11.61 4.56
C TYR A 145 3.85 11.17 4.50
N LEU A 146 3.20 11.06 5.67
CA LEU A 146 1.79 10.73 5.77
C LEU A 146 1.06 11.95 6.34
N LEU A 147 0.14 12.51 5.56
CA LEU A 147 -0.56 13.75 5.90
C LEU A 147 -2.07 13.51 5.98
N ASN A 148 -2.72 14.05 6.99
CA ASN A 148 -4.16 14.00 7.12
C ASN A 148 -4.80 14.89 6.05
N THR A 149 -5.87 14.42 5.44
CA THR A 149 -6.62 15.17 4.42
C THR A 149 -8.12 15.05 4.64
N ARG A 150 -8.83 15.96 3.99
CA ARG A 150 -10.28 15.88 3.81
C ARG A 150 -10.56 16.02 2.33
N PHE A 151 -11.15 14.97 1.74
CA PHE A 151 -11.49 14.94 0.33
C PHE A 151 -12.70 15.84 0.03
N ASP A 152 -12.95 16.11 -1.26
CA ASP A 152 -14.04 16.99 -1.70
C ASP A 152 -15.43 16.49 -1.29
N ASN A 153 -15.58 15.17 -1.12
CA ASN A 153 -16.81 14.55 -0.59
C ASN A 153 -17.00 14.75 0.93
N GLY A 154 -16.06 15.43 1.60
CA GLY A 154 -16.08 15.73 3.02
C GLY A 154 -15.54 14.63 3.92
N GLU A 155 -15.15 13.47 3.38
CA GLU A 155 -14.57 12.36 4.13
C GLU A 155 -13.11 12.62 4.48
N PHE A 156 -12.67 12.07 5.61
CA PHE A 156 -11.27 12.11 6.01
C PHE A 156 -10.51 10.94 5.39
N GLY A 157 -9.24 11.19 5.07
CA GLY A 157 -8.30 10.19 4.60
C GLY A 157 -6.87 10.64 4.85
N LEU A 158 -5.94 10.01 4.16
CA LEU A 158 -4.53 10.35 4.26
C LEU A 158 -3.93 10.61 2.87
N LEU A 159 -2.85 11.39 2.82
CA LEU A 159 -2.02 11.61 1.66
C LEU A 159 -0.64 11.04 1.94
N VAL A 160 -0.15 10.18 1.06
CA VAL A 160 1.22 9.67 1.11
C VAL A 160 2.05 10.45 0.09
N SER A 161 3.08 11.14 0.56
CA SER A 161 3.99 11.92 -0.27
C SER A 161 5.38 11.31 -0.29
N ILE A 162 5.94 11.17 -1.49
CA ILE A 162 7.33 10.79 -1.73
C ILE A 162 7.96 11.91 -2.57
N PRO A 163 8.51 12.96 -1.94
CA PRO A 163 8.89 14.18 -2.66
C PRO A 163 9.94 13.97 -3.75
N SER A 164 10.90 13.06 -3.55
CA SER A 164 11.98 12.82 -4.53
C SER A 164 11.47 12.26 -5.87
N THR A 165 10.28 11.66 -5.88
CA THR A 165 9.63 11.11 -7.08
C THR A 165 8.41 11.93 -7.52
N GLY A 166 8.09 13.01 -6.81
CA GLY A 166 6.89 13.82 -7.05
C GLY A 166 5.57 13.08 -6.82
N VAL A 167 5.60 11.92 -6.15
CA VAL A 167 4.42 11.09 -5.94
C VAL A 167 3.59 11.63 -4.77
N VAL A 168 2.29 11.74 -5.01
CA VAL A 168 1.26 12.01 -4.01
C VAL A 168 0.12 11.02 -4.21
N LEU A 169 -0.06 10.11 -3.27
CA LEU A 169 -1.10 9.08 -3.27
C LEU A 169 -2.18 9.43 -2.26
N GLU A 170 -3.41 9.04 -2.59
CA GLU A 170 -4.58 9.28 -1.75
C GLU A 170 -4.97 7.95 -1.10
N GLN A 171 -5.13 7.98 0.23
CA GLN A 171 -5.53 6.84 1.05
C GLN A 171 -6.94 7.07 1.61
N THR A 172 -7.91 6.28 1.17
CA THR A 172 -9.30 6.34 1.66
C THR A 172 -9.50 5.39 2.84
N LEU A 173 -10.17 5.86 3.88
CA LEU A 173 -10.51 5.05 5.06
C LEU A 173 -11.86 4.37 4.84
N GLU A 174 -11.87 3.03 4.89
CA GLU A 174 -13.09 2.24 4.72
C GLU A 174 -13.25 1.19 5.81
N LYS A 175 -14.47 0.71 5.98
CA LYS A 175 -14.71 -0.55 6.69
C LYS A 175 -14.35 -1.71 5.77
N VAL A 176 -13.70 -2.72 6.33
CA VAL A 176 -13.33 -3.89 5.54
C VAL A 176 -14.54 -4.68 5.01
N SER A 177 -14.35 -5.31 3.86
CA SER A 177 -15.34 -6.17 3.22
C SER A 177 -15.63 -7.44 4.02
N GLY A 178 -16.73 -8.12 3.70
CA GLY A 178 -17.26 -9.26 4.44
C GLY A 178 -16.21 -10.32 4.87
N PRO A 179 -15.34 -10.80 3.96
CA PRO A 179 -14.33 -11.82 4.26
C PRO A 179 -13.32 -11.42 5.36
N TYR A 180 -13.15 -10.13 5.64
CA TYR A 180 -12.10 -9.60 6.52
C TYR A 180 -12.62 -9.11 7.88
N ARG A 181 -13.94 -9.07 8.10
CA ARG A 181 -14.55 -8.45 9.29
C ARG A 181 -14.28 -9.18 10.61
N GLY A 182 -13.83 -10.44 10.56
CA GLY A 182 -13.43 -11.19 11.75
C GLY A 182 -12.12 -10.68 12.34
N ASP A 183 -11.19 -10.29 11.46
CA ASP A 183 -9.79 -10.04 11.81
C ASP A 183 -9.44 -8.56 11.73
N TYR A 184 -10.23 -7.77 10.99
CA TYR A 184 -9.98 -6.36 10.74
C TYR A 184 -11.26 -5.52 10.82
N ARG A 185 -11.12 -4.25 11.17
CA ARG A 185 -12.25 -3.29 11.17
C ARG A 185 -12.13 -2.23 10.08
N TYR A 186 -10.92 -1.71 9.89
CA TYR A 186 -10.65 -0.60 8.99
C TYR A 186 -9.57 -0.98 7.98
N ALA A 187 -9.71 -0.40 6.79
CA ALA A 187 -8.74 -0.44 5.71
C ALA A 187 -8.37 0.99 5.30
N PHE A 188 -7.08 1.26 5.11
CA PHE A 188 -6.63 2.40 4.31
C PHE A 188 -6.26 1.91 2.93
N ASP A 189 -7.06 2.29 1.93
CA ASP A 189 -6.87 1.93 0.54
C ASP A 189 -6.08 3.00 -0.21
N GLU A 190 -4.88 2.64 -0.66
CA GLU A 190 -3.97 3.45 -1.45
C GLU A 190 -3.97 2.97 -2.90
N ILE A 191 -4.49 3.81 -3.80
CA ILE A 191 -4.47 3.53 -5.24
C ILE A 191 -3.32 4.27 -5.90
N ILE A 192 -2.52 3.53 -6.65
CA ILE A 192 -1.46 4.08 -7.51
C ILE A 192 -2.08 4.31 -8.88
N LEU A 193 -2.35 5.58 -9.19
CA LEU A 193 -2.91 5.97 -10.48
C LEU A 193 -1.94 5.67 -11.63
N PRO A 194 -2.45 5.28 -12.81
CA PRO A 194 -1.62 5.14 -13.99
C PRO A 194 -0.86 6.44 -14.30
N THR A 195 0.42 6.30 -14.65
CA THR A 195 1.28 7.40 -15.05
C THR A 195 1.74 7.23 -16.50
N ALA A 196 2.44 8.24 -17.04
CA ALA A 196 3.10 8.12 -18.35
C ALA A 196 4.14 7.00 -18.39
N THR A 197 4.64 6.54 -17.24
CA THR A 197 5.52 5.38 -17.15
C THR A 197 4.72 4.09 -17.39
N PRO A 198 5.05 3.32 -18.44
CA PRO A 198 4.38 2.05 -18.72
C PRO A 198 4.46 1.09 -17.53
N PRO A 199 3.45 0.23 -17.29
CA PRO A 199 3.38 -0.61 -16.09
C PRO A 199 4.63 -1.47 -15.89
N GLN A 200 5.20 -2.03 -16.96
CA GLN A 200 6.42 -2.86 -16.92
C GLN A 200 7.68 -2.08 -16.52
N ASN A 201 7.64 -0.76 -16.62
CA ASN A 201 8.76 0.13 -16.28
C ASN A 201 8.56 0.86 -14.95
N ARG A 202 7.45 0.60 -14.24
CA ARG A 202 7.21 1.23 -12.94
C ARG A 202 8.19 0.70 -11.91
N ALA A 203 8.74 1.61 -11.13
CA ALA A 203 9.64 1.25 -10.05
C ALA A 203 8.93 0.35 -9.03
N GLY A 204 9.54 -0.80 -8.75
CA GLY A 204 9.26 -1.57 -7.54
C GLY A 204 10.14 -1.09 -6.38
N THR A 205 9.66 -1.30 -5.16
CA THR A 205 10.41 -1.01 -3.93
C THR A 205 10.85 -2.32 -3.28
N SER A 206 12.08 -2.38 -2.78
CA SER A 206 12.56 -3.51 -1.97
C SER A 206 12.06 -3.43 -0.52
N ARG A 207 11.79 -2.21 -0.03
CA ARG A 207 11.20 -1.95 1.28
C ARG A 207 10.29 -0.73 1.24
N PHE A 208 9.18 -0.79 1.96
CA PHE A 208 8.28 0.34 2.16
C PHE A 208 7.83 0.36 3.61
N GLN A 209 8.14 1.46 4.30
CA GLN A 209 7.81 1.70 5.69
C GLN A 209 6.81 2.84 5.77
N LEU A 210 5.73 2.63 6.52
CA LEU A 210 4.70 3.65 6.75
C LEU A 210 4.18 3.56 8.17
N SER A 211 4.33 4.64 8.92
CA SER A 211 3.84 4.80 10.27
C SER A 211 2.55 5.61 10.30
N PHE A 212 1.61 5.16 11.12
CA PHE A 212 0.34 5.81 11.41
C PHE A 212 0.35 6.20 12.87
N GLY A 213 0.49 7.50 13.16
CA GLY A 213 0.56 7.97 14.53
C GLY A 213 1.08 9.38 14.64
N ALA A 214 0.30 10.24 15.28
CA ALA A 214 0.73 11.52 15.80
C ALA A 214 -0.09 11.88 17.03
N THR A 215 0.45 12.75 17.87
CA THR A 215 -0.29 13.40 18.95
C THR A 215 -0.42 14.88 18.68
N ARG A 216 -1.46 15.51 19.20
CA ARG A 216 -1.54 16.96 19.32
C ARG A 216 -2.30 17.38 20.56
N GLU A 217 -1.99 18.57 21.04
CA GLU A 217 -2.75 19.21 22.09
C GLU A 217 -4.01 19.88 21.52
N VAL A 218 -5.13 19.71 22.21
CA VAL A 218 -6.41 20.32 21.86
C VAL A 218 -7.02 20.98 23.09
N THR A 219 -7.35 22.26 22.98
CA THR A 219 -8.08 23.00 24.02
C THR A 219 -9.58 22.83 23.82
N GLY A 220 -10.25 22.26 24.82
CA GLY A 220 -11.69 22.06 24.80
C GLY A 220 -12.49 23.32 25.21
N PRO A 221 -13.84 23.27 25.17
CA PRO A 221 -14.72 24.40 25.48
C PRO A 221 -14.58 25.01 26.89
N GLY A 222 -13.90 24.32 27.82
CA GLY A 222 -13.60 24.81 29.17
C GLY A 222 -12.17 25.32 29.37
N GLY A 223 -11.43 25.63 28.30
CA GLY A 223 -10.03 26.09 28.36
C GLY A 223 -9.02 25.03 28.76
N ARG A 224 -9.47 23.78 28.99
CA ARG A 224 -8.59 22.65 29.35
C ARG A 224 -7.95 22.08 28.09
N THR A 225 -6.62 22.04 28.11
CA THR A 225 -5.81 21.39 27.08
C THR A 225 -5.65 19.90 27.39
N ARG A 226 -5.81 19.06 26.37
CA ARG A 226 -5.56 17.62 26.45
C ARG A 226 -4.85 17.13 25.21
N SER A 227 -4.03 16.10 25.38
CA SER A 227 -3.42 15.38 24.27
C SER A 227 -4.43 14.44 23.61
N VAL A 228 -4.46 14.43 22.28
CA VAL A 228 -5.22 13.48 21.46
C VAL A 228 -4.27 12.78 20.50
N SER A 229 -4.48 11.49 20.25
CA SER A 229 -3.73 10.70 19.28
C SER A 229 -4.52 10.49 18.00
N LEU A 230 -3.82 10.38 16.87
CA LEU A 230 -4.41 10.00 15.59
C LEU A 230 -4.97 8.58 15.64
N VAL A 231 -4.17 7.65 16.16
CA VAL A 231 -4.50 6.24 16.27
C VAL A 231 -4.69 5.91 17.73
N GLU A 232 -5.77 5.20 18.05
CA GLU A 232 -6.03 4.67 19.39
C GLU A 232 -6.22 3.16 19.30
N SER A 233 -5.77 2.44 20.33
CA SER A 233 -6.13 1.04 20.55
C SER A 233 -6.75 0.84 21.92
N ARG A 234 -7.86 0.08 21.96
CA ARG A 234 -8.52 -0.35 23.19
C ARG A 234 -8.07 -1.72 23.68
N ALA A 235 -7.18 -2.40 22.95
CA ALA A 235 -6.65 -3.69 23.37
C ALA A 235 -5.78 -3.54 24.62
N SER A 236 -5.73 -4.61 25.43
CA SER A 236 -4.70 -4.73 26.45
C SER A 236 -3.34 -4.97 25.78
N SER A 237 -2.25 -4.56 26.42
CA SER A 237 -0.89 -4.85 25.91
C SER A 237 -0.53 -6.34 25.90
N TYR A 238 -1.33 -7.17 26.56
CA TYR A 238 -1.14 -8.62 26.58
C TYR A 238 -1.87 -9.33 25.44
N ARG A 239 -2.72 -8.65 24.68
CA ARG A 239 -3.36 -9.19 23.48
C ARG A 239 -2.54 -8.82 22.24
N PRO A 240 -2.10 -9.78 21.41
CA PRO A 240 -1.55 -9.47 20.10
C PRO A 240 -2.64 -8.87 19.20
N LEU A 241 -2.29 -7.81 18.48
CA LEU A 241 -3.10 -7.14 17.48
C LEU A 241 -2.78 -7.73 16.10
N GLU A 242 -3.79 -7.89 15.26
CA GLU A 242 -3.65 -8.43 13.90
C GLU A 242 -3.58 -7.31 12.84
N PHE A 243 -2.64 -7.44 11.90
CA PHE A 243 -2.45 -6.50 10.82
C PHE A 243 -2.21 -7.22 9.50
N GLY A 244 -2.59 -6.58 8.41
CA GLY A 244 -2.39 -7.12 7.06
C GLY A 244 -2.08 -6.02 6.06
N LEU A 245 -1.41 -6.40 4.98
CA LEU A 245 -1.17 -5.52 3.85
C LEU A 245 -1.55 -6.22 2.55
N TRP A 246 -2.77 -5.97 2.08
CA TRP A 246 -3.20 -6.49 0.79
C TRP A 246 -2.56 -5.66 -0.31
N SER A 247 -1.95 -6.31 -1.30
CA SER A 247 -1.23 -5.63 -2.38
C SER A 247 -1.61 -6.21 -3.73
N GLN A 248 -1.87 -5.36 -4.72
CA GLN A 248 -2.01 -5.76 -6.12
C GLN A 248 -0.88 -5.14 -6.95
N PHE A 249 -0.29 -5.95 -7.84
CA PHE A 249 0.84 -5.55 -8.67
C PHE A 249 0.48 -5.41 -10.15
N VAL A 250 1.35 -4.75 -10.92
CA VAL A 250 1.18 -4.57 -12.37
C VAL A 250 1.07 -5.88 -13.15
N THR A 251 1.53 -6.97 -12.56
CA THR A 251 1.46 -8.34 -13.09
C THR A 251 0.11 -9.03 -12.86
N GLY A 252 -0.84 -8.38 -12.20
CA GLY A 252 -2.10 -9.01 -11.78
C GLY A 252 -1.99 -9.81 -10.48
N GLN A 253 -0.75 -10.03 -9.99
CA GLN A 253 -0.54 -10.72 -8.72
C GLN A 253 -1.17 -9.96 -7.55
N THR A 254 -1.88 -10.70 -6.70
CA THR A 254 -2.37 -10.24 -5.40
C THR A 254 -1.69 -11.02 -4.28
N ILE A 255 -1.25 -10.31 -3.23
CA ILE A 255 -0.62 -10.90 -2.04
C ILE A 255 -1.20 -10.25 -0.78
N LEU A 256 -1.31 -11.00 0.31
CA LEU A 256 -1.69 -10.51 1.62
C LEU A 256 -0.75 -11.09 2.70
N PRO A 257 0.47 -10.54 2.88
CA PRO A 257 1.22 -10.79 4.10
C PRO A 257 0.46 -10.22 5.32
N THR A 258 0.53 -10.94 6.43
CA THR A 258 -0.02 -10.54 7.72
C THR A 258 1.06 -10.60 8.79
N ASP A 259 0.86 -9.85 9.87
CA ASP A 259 1.70 -9.91 11.06
C ASP A 259 0.87 -9.66 12.33
N THR A 260 1.41 -10.05 13.49
CA THR A 260 0.84 -9.75 14.79
C THR A 260 1.80 -8.95 15.65
N ALA A 261 1.31 -7.90 16.29
CA ALA A 261 2.13 -7.03 17.13
C ALA A 261 1.52 -6.84 18.53
N ARG A 262 2.37 -6.67 19.53
CA ARG A 262 1.95 -6.26 20.89
C ARG A 262 2.26 -4.80 21.09
N ILE A 263 1.40 -4.13 21.86
CA ILE A 263 1.64 -2.74 22.27
C ILE A 263 2.84 -2.73 23.22
N SER A 264 3.94 -2.14 22.76
CA SER A 264 5.15 -1.87 23.56
C SER A 264 5.15 -0.47 24.16
#